data_AF-A0A0B8SZ16-F1
#
_entry.id   AF-A0A0B8SZ16-F1
#
_cell.length_a   1.000
_cell.length_b   1.000
_cell.length_c   1.000
_cell.angle_alpha   90.00
_cell.angle_beta   90.00
_cell.angle_gamma   90.00
#
_symmetry.space_group_name_H-M   'P 1'
#
loop_
_entity.id
_entity.type
_entity.pdbx_description
1 polymer ?
#
loop_
_entity_poly.entity_id
_entity_poly.type
_entity_poly.pdbx_seq_one_letter_code
_entity_poly.pdbx_strand_id
1 'polypeptide(L)'
;MKKLFFTAFLSGLTFFANAQDKWSRLDKDIEVAVSVDTLTKGKYSLVYIDKAKEFDAVVKQRLMDTFFKTYPQLAKKYNKQAINKVVFVMDPDYNGIAAAGGGVIRFNPEWFKKNPGDIDIVTHEGMHLVQAYPANAGPGWITEGIADYVRFVDGVDNAGANWKLPDLKPEHHYENAYRITARFFYWLETKVKKGTMVKLDKAMREKKYDNSFWEKQTGKSLDALWDSYKANPAI
;
A
#
# COMPACT_ATOMS: atom_id res chain seq x y z
N MET A 1 14.01 -14.94 -36.95
CA MET A 1 14.19 -13.82 -36.00
C MET A 1 13.53 -14.19 -34.68
N LYS A 2 14.33 -14.40 -33.63
CA LYS A 2 13.89 -14.89 -32.32
C LYS A 2 13.15 -13.77 -31.57
N LYS A 3 11.93 -14.04 -31.10
CA LYS A 3 11.14 -13.13 -30.26
C LYS A 3 11.76 -13.10 -28.86
N LEU A 4 12.18 -11.91 -28.42
CA LEU A 4 12.59 -11.66 -27.04
C LEU A 4 11.32 -11.60 -26.18
N PHE A 5 11.10 -12.62 -25.35
CA PHE A 5 10.12 -12.58 -24.28
C PHE A 5 10.73 -11.78 -23.12
N PHE A 6 10.12 -10.65 -22.78
CA PHE A 6 10.39 -9.97 -21.51
C PHE A 6 9.61 -10.69 -20.42
N THR A 7 10.24 -11.71 -19.84
CA THR A 7 9.75 -12.36 -18.63
C THR A 7 10.01 -11.39 -17.47
N ALA A 8 8.97 -10.70 -16.99
CA ALA A 8 9.05 -10.02 -15.70
C ALA A 8 9.31 -11.11 -14.64
N PHE A 9 10.51 -11.10 -14.07
CA PHE A 9 10.93 -12.08 -13.09
C PHE A 9 10.06 -11.92 -11.83
N LEU A 10 9.27 -12.96 -11.55
CA LEU A 10 8.58 -13.15 -10.28
C LEU A 10 9.64 -13.50 -9.22
N SER A 11 10.23 -12.50 -8.54
CA SER A 11 11.03 -12.73 -7.33
C SER A 11 10.20 -12.43 -6.08
N GLY A 12 9.05 -13.08 -5.96
CA GLY A 12 8.08 -12.84 -4.89
C GLY A 12 8.02 -13.90 -3.78
N LEU A 13 8.79 -14.99 -3.84
CA LEU A 13 8.63 -16.08 -2.86
C LEU A 13 9.91 -16.64 -2.22
N THR A 14 11.10 -16.16 -2.57
CA THR A 14 12.36 -16.65 -1.98
C THR A 14 13.18 -15.58 -1.24
N PHE A 15 12.72 -14.33 -1.19
CA PHE A 15 13.39 -13.25 -0.44
C PHE A 15 12.93 -13.10 1.01
N PHE A 16 11.84 -13.75 1.43
CA PHE A 16 11.33 -13.59 2.80
C PHE A 16 12.30 -14.14 3.86
N ALA A 17 13.00 -15.25 3.60
CA ALA A 17 13.81 -15.90 4.63
C ALA A 17 15.08 -15.12 5.01
N ASN A 18 15.73 -14.38 4.09
CA ASN A 18 16.97 -13.63 4.39
C ASN A 18 16.73 -12.12 4.63
N ALA A 19 15.60 -11.56 4.18
CA ALA A 19 15.23 -10.17 4.48
C ALA A 19 14.56 -10.01 5.86
N GLN A 20 13.96 -11.08 6.39
CA GLN A 20 13.38 -11.08 7.74
C GLN A 20 14.41 -10.87 8.86
N ASP A 21 15.67 -11.27 8.68
CA ASP A 21 16.73 -11.14 9.70
C ASP A 21 17.14 -9.69 10.03
N LYS A 22 16.82 -8.73 9.15
CA LYS A 22 17.13 -7.30 9.37
C LYS A 22 15.89 -6.42 9.53
N TRP A 23 14.73 -6.86 9.05
CA TRP A 23 13.49 -6.06 9.03
C TRP A 23 13.10 -5.50 10.41
N SER A 24 13.28 -6.32 11.45
CA SER A 24 12.91 -6.01 12.83
C SER A 24 14.04 -5.42 13.67
N ARG A 25 15.28 -5.32 13.14
CA ARG A 25 16.46 -4.85 13.89
C ARG A 25 16.59 -3.33 13.85
N LEU A 26 15.61 -2.65 14.44
CA LEU A 26 15.59 -1.19 14.54
C LEU A 26 16.74 -0.64 15.37
N ASP A 27 17.28 -1.42 16.31
CA ASP A 27 18.50 -1.12 17.05
C ASP A 27 19.69 -0.89 16.10
N LYS A 28 19.84 -1.77 15.09
CA LYS A 28 20.89 -1.65 14.08
C LYS A 28 20.65 -0.50 13.11
N ASP A 29 19.40 -0.18 12.79
CA ASP A 29 19.10 1.01 12.00
C ASP A 29 19.43 2.29 12.78
N ILE A 30 19.15 2.34 14.09
CA ILE A 30 19.45 3.49 14.96
C ILE A 30 20.97 3.68 15.12
N GLU A 31 21.73 2.60 15.30
CA GLU A 31 23.21 2.67 15.44
C GLU A 31 23.89 3.41 14.28
N VAL A 32 23.33 3.32 13.06
CA VAL A 32 23.89 3.93 11.85
C VAL A 32 23.07 5.12 11.35
N ALA A 33 22.06 5.56 12.12
CA ALA A 33 21.21 6.67 11.74
C ALA A 33 21.96 8.00 11.81
N VAL A 34 21.72 8.86 10.83
CA VAL A 34 22.12 10.26 10.84
C VAL A 34 21.24 11.05 11.82
N SER A 35 19.95 10.73 11.88
CA SER A 35 19.02 11.31 12.84
C SER A 35 17.89 10.36 13.20
N VAL A 36 17.34 10.54 14.41
CA VAL A 36 16.12 9.85 14.86
C VAL A 36 15.19 10.88 15.46
N ASP A 37 14.02 11.06 14.85
CA ASP A 37 12.97 11.95 15.34
C ASP A 37 11.77 11.15 15.84
N THR A 38 11.02 11.70 16.79
CA THR A 38 9.75 11.12 17.22
C THR A 38 8.69 12.20 17.32
N LEU A 39 7.57 11.99 16.63
CA LEU A 39 6.42 12.89 16.65
C LEU A 39 5.21 12.12 17.15
N THR A 40 4.37 12.77 17.94
CA THR A 40 3.11 12.19 18.44
C THR A 40 1.97 13.19 18.22
N LYS A 41 0.87 12.72 17.62
CA LYS A 41 -0.38 13.48 17.49
C LYS A 41 -1.53 12.61 17.97
N GLY A 42 -2.15 13.00 19.08
CA GLY A 42 -3.16 12.19 19.76
C GLY A 42 -2.58 10.85 20.20
N LYS A 43 -3.23 9.74 19.84
CA LYS A 43 -2.74 8.39 20.18
C LYS A 43 -1.67 7.84 19.23
N TYR A 44 -1.42 8.48 18.09
CA TYR A 44 -0.49 7.97 17.08
C TYR A 44 0.89 8.60 17.23
N SER A 45 1.93 7.77 17.17
CA SER A 45 3.33 8.17 17.20
C SER A 45 4.05 7.67 15.97
N LEU A 46 4.91 8.51 15.41
CA LEU A 46 5.79 8.21 14.29
C LEU A 46 7.23 8.40 14.75
N VAL A 47 8.02 7.34 14.69
CA VAL A 47 9.49 7.41 14.81
C VAL A 47 10.06 7.49 13.41
N TYR A 48 10.90 8.49 13.12
CA TYR A 48 11.55 8.64 11.83
C TYR A 48 13.05 8.40 12.01
N ILE A 49 13.55 7.32 11.44
CA ILE A 49 14.97 6.96 11.44
C ILE A 49 15.52 7.33 10.06
N ASP A 50 16.43 8.29 10.02
CA ASP A 50 17.08 8.72 8.78
C ASP A 50 18.50 8.16 8.71
N LYS A 51 18.77 7.26 7.76
CA LYS A 51 20.12 6.75 7.49
C LYS A 51 20.77 7.45 6.29
N ALA A 52 20.05 8.32 5.59
CA ALA A 52 20.58 9.05 4.45
C ALA A 52 21.32 10.32 4.94
N LYS A 53 22.53 10.55 4.40
CA LYS A 53 23.37 11.70 4.80
C LYS A 53 22.75 13.05 4.48
N GLU A 54 22.02 13.13 3.36
CA GLU A 54 21.46 14.37 2.82
C GLU A 54 20.07 14.08 2.23
N PHE A 55 19.10 13.80 3.10
CA PHE A 55 17.71 13.70 2.69
C PHE A 55 17.03 15.07 2.70
N ASP A 56 16.20 15.34 1.69
CA ASP A 56 15.52 16.62 1.55
C ASP A 56 14.54 16.84 2.73
N ALA A 57 14.78 17.91 3.50
CA ALA A 57 14.00 18.21 4.71
C ALA A 57 12.53 18.53 4.41
N VAL A 58 12.23 19.09 3.23
CA VAL A 58 10.85 19.36 2.81
C VAL A 58 10.15 18.05 2.50
N VAL A 59 10.78 17.14 1.76
CA VAL A 59 10.20 15.81 1.47
C VAL A 59 10.02 15.02 2.77
N LYS A 60 11.00 15.01 3.67
CA LYS A 60 10.89 14.42 5.01
C LYS A 60 9.63 14.89 5.74
N GLN A 61 9.47 16.22 5.85
CA GLN A 61 8.31 16.80 6.53
C GLN A 61 7.00 16.43 5.84
N ARG A 62 6.95 16.47 4.50
CA ARG A 62 5.76 16.08 3.74
C ARG A 62 5.37 14.61 3.95
N LEU A 63 6.33 13.69 4.00
CA LEU A 63 6.06 12.27 4.29
C LEU A 63 5.42 12.09 5.67
N MET A 64 5.95 12.79 6.68
CA MET A 64 5.44 12.76 8.05
C MET A 64 4.04 13.39 8.15
N ASP A 65 3.80 14.50 7.45
CA ASP A 65 2.49 15.13 7.41
C ASP A 65 1.45 14.28 6.67
N THR A 66 1.83 13.62 5.58
CA THR A 66 0.97 12.63 4.90
C THR A 66 0.57 11.52 5.85
N PHE A 67 1.51 10.95 6.62
CA PHE A 67 1.20 9.92 7.62
C PHE A 67 0.13 10.39 8.60
N PHE A 68 0.34 11.56 9.24
CA PHE A 68 -0.60 12.08 10.23
C PHE A 68 -1.94 12.52 9.62
N LYS A 69 -1.98 12.81 8.32
CA LYS A 69 -3.21 13.10 7.60
C LYS A 69 -4.01 11.84 7.27
N THR A 70 -3.36 10.79 6.75
CA THR A 70 -4.05 9.63 6.18
C THR A 70 -4.17 8.46 7.15
N TYR A 71 -3.10 8.09 7.86
CA TYR A 71 -3.08 6.89 8.69
C TYR A 71 -4.16 6.85 9.79
N PRO A 72 -4.41 7.93 10.56
CA PRO A 72 -5.49 7.93 11.55
C PRO A 72 -6.88 7.70 10.96
N GLN A 73 -7.13 8.22 9.75
CA GLN A 73 -8.41 8.08 9.04
C GLN A 73 -8.58 6.65 8.53
N LEU A 74 -7.54 6.09 7.93
CA LEU A 74 -7.52 4.69 7.47
C LEU A 74 -7.74 3.72 8.64
N ALA A 75 -6.99 3.90 9.74
CA ALA A 75 -7.18 3.10 10.95
C ALA A 75 -8.62 3.21 11.49
N LYS A 76 -9.19 4.42 11.56
CA LYS A 76 -10.58 4.61 12.00
C LYS A 76 -11.60 3.87 11.11
N LYS A 77 -11.39 3.88 9.80
CA LYS A 77 -12.31 3.35 8.79
C LYS A 77 -12.20 1.83 8.63
N TYR A 78 -10.97 1.30 8.61
CA TYR A 78 -10.69 -0.09 8.26
C TYR A 78 -10.34 -0.95 9.48
N ASN A 79 -9.49 -0.46 10.39
CA ASN A 79 -9.05 -1.25 11.55
C ASN A 79 -8.75 -0.37 12.78
N LYS A 80 -9.72 -0.27 13.71
CA LYS A 80 -9.55 0.54 14.94
C LYS A 80 -8.47 0.00 15.89
N GLN A 81 -8.04 -1.25 15.69
CA GLN A 81 -6.96 -1.90 16.42
C GLN A 81 -5.62 -1.80 15.70
N ALA A 82 -5.54 -1.04 14.60
CA ALA A 82 -4.27 -0.76 13.94
C ALA A 82 -3.26 -0.19 14.96
N ILE A 83 -2.00 -0.56 14.77
CA ILE A 83 -0.91 -0.15 15.64
C ILE A 83 -0.85 1.37 15.77
N ASN A 84 -0.52 1.85 16.96
CA ASN A 84 -0.47 3.28 17.23
C ASN A 84 0.94 3.87 17.08
N LYS A 85 1.98 3.02 17.11
CA LYS A 85 3.38 3.42 16.91
C LYS A 85 3.87 2.86 15.57
N VAL A 86 4.28 3.75 14.67
CA VAL A 86 4.84 3.40 13.36
C VAL A 86 6.26 3.93 13.29
N VAL A 87 7.13 3.21 12.58
CA VAL A 87 8.53 3.59 12.36
C VAL A 87 8.76 3.78 10.87
N PHE A 88 9.21 4.96 10.46
CA PHE A 88 9.75 5.20 9.14
C PHE A 88 11.26 4.99 9.18
N VAL A 89 11.79 4.27 8.20
CA VAL A 89 13.24 4.13 8.02
C VAL A 89 13.59 4.58 6.61
N MET A 90 14.32 5.69 6.48
CA MET A 90 14.97 6.07 5.21
C MET A 90 16.25 5.27 5.09
N ASP A 91 16.24 4.25 4.24
CA ASP A 91 17.32 3.27 4.14
C ASP A 91 17.99 3.32 2.76
N PRO A 92 19.20 3.89 2.64
CA PRO A 92 19.92 3.93 1.36
C PRO A 92 20.34 2.54 0.85
N ASP A 93 20.35 1.52 1.72
CA ASP A 93 20.65 0.14 1.33
C ASP A 93 19.40 -0.62 0.82
N TYR A 94 18.22 0.00 0.89
CA TYR A 94 16.98 -0.60 0.43
C TYR A 94 16.76 -0.36 -1.08
N ASN A 95 16.74 -1.44 -1.85
CA ASN A 95 16.68 -1.38 -3.32
C ASN A 95 15.27 -1.23 -3.90
N GLY A 96 14.21 -1.36 -3.09
CA GLY A 96 12.83 -1.16 -3.52
C GLY A 96 12.44 0.32 -3.59
N ILE A 97 11.14 0.60 -3.67
CA ILE A 97 10.61 1.98 -3.53
C ILE A 97 10.27 2.23 -2.07
N ALA A 98 9.32 1.45 -1.55
CA ALA A 98 9.03 1.32 -0.13
C ALA A 98 8.48 -0.09 0.16
N ALA A 99 8.44 -0.45 1.43
CA ALA A 99 7.72 -1.62 1.91
C ALA A 99 7.29 -1.43 3.37
N ALA A 100 6.20 -2.08 3.76
CA ALA A 100 5.68 -2.05 5.12
C ALA A 100 5.52 -3.45 5.75
N GLY A 101 5.71 -3.52 7.06
CA GLY A 101 5.56 -4.75 7.84
C GLY A 101 6.00 -4.57 9.29
N GLY A 102 5.37 -5.27 10.23
CA GLY A 102 5.78 -5.24 11.64
C GLY A 102 5.77 -3.85 12.30
N GLY A 103 4.98 -2.91 11.76
CA GLY A 103 4.93 -1.52 12.20
C GLY A 103 6.05 -0.61 11.67
N VAL A 104 6.85 -1.13 10.76
CA VAL A 104 7.91 -0.39 10.06
C VAL A 104 7.45 -0.13 8.63
N ILE A 105 7.72 1.08 8.14
CA ILE A 105 7.72 1.41 6.72
C ILE A 105 9.14 1.81 6.35
N ARG A 106 9.75 1.06 5.44
CA ARG A 106 11.10 1.32 4.95
C ARG A 106 11.02 1.94 3.57
N PHE A 107 11.83 2.95 3.34
CA PHE A 107 11.80 3.77 2.14
C PHE A 107 13.19 3.84 1.51
N ASN A 108 13.24 3.87 0.18
CA ASN A 108 14.46 4.17 -0.55
C ASN A 108 14.59 5.70 -0.72
N PRO A 109 15.56 6.37 -0.10
CA PRO A 109 15.73 7.81 -0.21
C PRO A 109 16.08 8.26 -1.65
N GLU A 110 16.73 7.42 -2.46
CA GLU A 110 17.05 7.72 -3.86
C GLU A 110 15.81 7.82 -4.75
N TRP A 111 14.71 7.15 -4.38
CA TRP A 111 13.44 7.29 -5.07
C TRP A 111 12.92 8.73 -5.00
N PHE A 112 12.97 9.33 -3.81
CA PHE A 112 12.45 10.66 -3.55
C PHE A 112 13.31 11.78 -4.13
N LYS A 113 14.61 11.54 -4.36
CA LYS A 113 15.43 12.46 -5.16
C LYS A 113 14.91 12.62 -6.59
N LYS A 114 14.36 11.54 -7.15
CA LYS A 114 13.78 11.50 -8.51
C LYS A 114 12.29 11.83 -8.53
N ASN A 115 11.59 11.53 -7.44
CA ASN A 115 10.14 11.64 -7.31
C ASN A 115 9.75 12.35 -6.00
N PRO A 116 10.13 13.62 -5.78
CA PRO A 116 9.91 14.33 -4.51
C PRO A 116 8.42 14.57 -4.19
N GLY A 117 7.54 14.42 -5.19
CA GLY A 117 6.09 14.49 -5.05
C GLY A 117 5.41 13.17 -4.64
N ASP A 118 6.10 12.03 -4.65
CA ASP A 118 5.51 10.70 -4.39
C ASP A 118 5.28 10.40 -2.90
N ILE A 119 4.77 11.38 -2.17
CA ILE A 119 4.52 11.28 -0.72
C ILE A 119 3.37 10.33 -0.37
N ASP A 120 2.46 10.07 -1.32
CA ASP A 120 1.29 9.21 -1.13
C ASP A 120 1.61 7.71 -1.12
N ILE A 121 2.87 7.35 -1.37
CA ILE A 121 3.36 6.02 -1.03
C ILE A 121 3.20 5.75 0.48
N VAL A 122 3.25 6.78 1.33
CA VAL A 122 2.92 6.66 2.77
C VAL A 122 1.49 6.17 3.00
N THR A 123 0.55 6.60 2.16
CA THR A 123 -0.87 6.18 2.26
C THR A 123 -1.03 4.71 1.86
N HIS A 124 -0.33 4.27 0.81
CA HIS A 124 -0.28 2.87 0.39
C HIS A 124 0.34 1.98 1.48
N GLU A 125 1.58 2.29 1.89
CA GLU A 125 2.32 1.50 2.86
C GLU A 125 1.68 1.53 4.26
N GLY A 126 1.15 2.70 4.64
CA GLY A 126 0.37 2.85 5.87
C GLY A 126 -0.87 1.96 5.87
N MET A 127 -1.50 1.75 4.71
CA MET A 127 -2.63 0.83 4.61
C MET A 127 -2.22 -0.61 4.92
N HIS A 128 -1.05 -1.09 4.52
CA HIS A 128 -0.60 -2.44 4.88
C HIS A 128 -0.51 -2.65 6.41
N LEU A 129 -0.08 -1.63 7.14
CA LEU A 129 -0.06 -1.66 8.61
C LEU A 129 -1.48 -1.63 9.22
N VAL A 130 -2.44 -0.98 8.55
CA VAL A 130 -3.86 -0.98 8.95
C VAL A 130 -4.53 -2.31 8.63
N GLN A 131 -4.26 -2.88 7.46
CA GLN A 131 -4.75 -4.18 7.00
C GLN A 131 -4.43 -5.26 8.05
N ALA A 132 -3.15 -5.31 8.48
CA ALA A 132 -2.67 -6.25 9.50
C ALA A 132 -3.16 -7.69 9.25
N TYR A 133 -3.16 -8.09 7.97
CA TYR A 133 -3.72 -9.38 7.56
C TYR A 133 -2.86 -10.54 8.10
N PRO A 134 -3.49 -11.61 8.61
CA PRO A 134 -2.76 -12.81 9.01
C PRO A 134 -2.18 -13.53 7.78
N ALA A 135 -1.20 -14.41 8.02
CA ALA A 135 -0.66 -15.26 6.97
C ALA A 135 -1.77 -16.08 6.28
N ASN A 136 -1.72 -16.10 4.95
CA ASN A 136 -2.72 -16.75 4.09
C ASN A 136 -4.16 -16.21 4.31
N ALA A 137 -4.30 -14.89 4.53
CA ALA A 137 -5.60 -14.20 4.64
C ALA A 137 -6.44 -14.26 3.36
N GLY A 138 -5.78 -14.32 2.20
CA GLY A 138 -6.39 -14.33 0.88
C GLY A 138 -5.36 -14.00 -0.20
N PRO A 139 -5.80 -13.81 -1.46
CA PRO A 139 -4.90 -13.55 -2.56
C PRO A 139 -4.26 -12.16 -2.48
N GLY A 140 -2.98 -12.06 -2.81
CA GLY A 140 -2.19 -10.83 -2.68
C GLY A 140 -2.71 -9.65 -3.50
N TRP A 141 -3.37 -9.90 -4.63
CA TRP A 141 -3.95 -8.83 -5.45
C TRP A 141 -5.02 -8.02 -4.72
N ILE A 142 -5.71 -8.60 -3.74
CA ILE A 142 -6.67 -7.88 -2.90
C ILE A 142 -5.93 -6.96 -1.93
N THR A 143 -4.85 -7.46 -1.32
CA THR A 143 -4.00 -6.69 -0.40
C THR A 143 -3.47 -5.43 -1.07
N GLU A 144 -2.80 -5.60 -2.21
CA GLU A 144 -2.23 -4.50 -3.00
C GLU A 144 -3.31 -3.59 -3.61
N GLY A 145 -4.39 -4.20 -4.12
CA GLY A 145 -5.49 -3.46 -4.73
C GLY A 145 -6.21 -2.54 -3.73
N ILE A 146 -6.39 -2.97 -2.48
CA ILE A 146 -6.94 -2.12 -1.42
C ILE A 146 -5.98 -0.99 -1.06
N ALA A 147 -4.68 -1.27 -0.97
CA ALA A 147 -3.66 -0.26 -0.65
C ALA A 147 -3.61 0.85 -1.71
N ASP A 148 -3.63 0.50 -3.00
CA ASP A 148 -3.70 1.50 -4.08
C ASP A 148 -5.08 2.14 -4.21
N TYR A 149 -6.17 1.43 -3.87
CA TYR A 149 -7.51 2.02 -3.82
C TYR A 149 -7.56 3.14 -2.78
N VAL A 150 -7.07 2.91 -1.56
CA VAL A 150 -7.07 3.96 -0.52
C VAL A 150 -6.07 5.07 -0.84
N ARG A 151 -4.93 4.76 -1.47
CA ARG A 151 -4.03 5.79 -1.99
C ARG A 151 -4.75 6.69 -3.00
N PHE A 152 -5.54 6.13 -3.90
CA PHE A 152 -6.31 6.92 -4.87
C PHE A 152 -7.36 7.80 -4.18
N VAL A 153 -8.12 7.27 -3.22
CA VAL A 153 -9.25 8.00 -2.62
C VAL A 153 -8.88 8.94 -1.48
N ASP A 154 -7.89 8.57 -0.67
CA ASP A 154 -7.54 9.23 0.59
C ASP A 154 -6.13 9.87 0.53
N GLY A 155 -5.43 9.74 -0.61
CA GLY A 155 -4.13 10.39 -0.86
C GLY A 155 -4.17 11.91 -0.85
N VAL A 156 -3.02 12.52 -0.64
CA VAL A 156 -2.82 13.97 -0.43
C VAL A 156 -2.37 14.69 -1.70
N ASP A 157 -1.47 14.08 -2.48
CA ASP A 157 -0.82 14.69 -3.64
C ASP A 157 -0.48 13.67 -4.74
N ASN A 158 -1.45 12.83 -5.12
CA ASN A 158 -1.28 11.90 -6.24
C ASN A 158 -0.85 12.65 -7.53
N ALA A 159 -1.33 13.87 -7.74
CA ALA A 159 -0.95 14.71 -8.88
C ALA A 159 0.54 15.11 -8.87
N GLY A 160 1.10 15.48 -7.73
CA GLY A 160 2.53 15.80 -7.58
C GLY A 160 3.46 14.64 -7.90
N ALA A 161 2.97 13.40 -7.83
CA ALA A 161 3.68 12.19 -8.23
C ALA A 161 3.39 11.77 -9.69
N ASN A 162 2.52 12.47 -10.41
CA ASN A 162 1.87 12.01 -11.65
C ASN A 162 1.28 10.58 -11.50
N TRP A 163 0.81 10.26 -10.28
CA TRP A 163 0.24 8.98 -9.96
C TRP A 163 -1.26 9.02 -10.22
N LYS A 164 -1.75 8.07 -11.01
CA LYS A 164 -3.16 7.94 -11.35
C LYS A 164 -3.53 6.49 -11.62
N LEU A 165 -4.82 6.18 -11.48
CA LEU A 165 -5.37 4.92 -11.97
C LEU A 165 -5.28 4.90 -13.51
N PRO A 166 -4.70 3.84 -14.12
CA PRO A 166 -4.56 3.75 -15.56
C PRO A 166 -5.92 3.48 -16.22
N ASP A 167 -6.10 3.88 -17.47
CA ASP A 167 -7.26 3.45 -18.24
C ASP A 167 -7.29 1.92 -18.37
N LEU A 168 -8.49 1.36 -18.42
CA LEU A 168 -8.66 -0.07 -18.60
C LEU A 168 -8.21 -0.49 -20.01
N LYS A 169 -7.38 -1.54 -20.10
CA LYS A 169 -6.92 -2.12 -21.36
C LYS A 169 -7.35 -3.58 -21.47
N PRO A 170 -7.41 -4.16 -22.69
CA PRO A 170 -7.84 -5.56 -22.89
C PRO A 170 -7.01 -6.59 -22.13
N GLU A 171 -5.72 -6.35 -21.92
CA GLU A 171 -4.80 -7.24 -21.20
C GLU A 171 -4.91 -7.16 -19.67
N HIS A 172 -5.68 -6.19 -19.15
CA HIS A 172 -5.85 -6.03 -17.70
C HIS A 172 -6.78 -7.11 -17.13
N HIS A 173 -6.55 -7.45 -15.86
CA HIS A 173 -7.32 -8.39 -15.05
C HIS A 173 -7.35 -7.91 -13.60
N TYR A 174 -8.40 -8.24 -12.84
CA TYR A 174 -8.50 -7.86 -11.43
C TYR A 174 -7.38 -8.46 -10.56
N GLU A 175 -6.72 -9.52 -11.03
CA GLU A 175 -5.57 -10.13 -10.36
C GLU A 175 -4.23 -9.44 -10.64
N ASN A 176 -4.16 -8.43 -11.53
CA ASN A 176 -2.92 -7.70 -11.78
C ASN A 176 -2.44 -6.84 -10.60
N ALA A 177 -3.20 -6.80 -9.51
CA ALA A 177 -2.90 -6.05 -8.29
C ALA A 177 -2.81 -4.53 -8.51
N TYR A 178 -2.39 -3.82 -7.46
CA TYR A 178 -2.06 -2.38 -7.51
C TYR A 178 -3.14 -1.54 -8.21
N ARG A 179 -2.73 -0.54 -9.00
CA ARG A 179 -3.58 0.42 -9.70
C ARG A 179 -4.65 -0.19 -10.58
N ILE A 180 -4.41 -1.36 -11.20
CA ILE A 180 -5.41 -2.00 -12.07
C ILE A 180 -6.57 -2.51 -11.21
N THR A 181 -6.25 -3.25 -10.15
CA THR A 181 -7.26 -3.72 -9.18
C THR A 181 -7.91 -2.55 -8.44
N ALA A 182 -7.13 -1.56 -8.01
CA ALA A 182 -7.63 -0.37 -7.33
C ALA A 182 -8.68 0.38 -8.14
N ARG A 183 -8.50 0.47 -9.46
CA ARG A 183 -9.48 1.08 -10.36
C ARG A 183 -10.79 0.32 -10.39
N PHE A 184 -10.72 -1.00 -10.46
CA PHE A 184 -11.89 -1.87 -10.37
C PHE A 184 -12.58 -1.76 -9.00
N PHE A 185 -11.81 -1.71 -7.93
CA PHE A 185 -12.32 -1.48 -6.57
C PHE A 185 -13.03 -0.13 -6.42
N TYR A 186 -12.48 0.93 -7.04
CA TYR A 186 -13.13 2.23 -7.09
C TYR A 186 -14.44 2.20 -7.89
N TRP A 187 -14.46 1.50 -9.03
CA TRP A 187 -15.69 1.27 -9.79
C TRP A 187 -16.73 0.49 -8.99
N LEU A 188 -16.36 -0.57 -8.28
CA LEU A 188 -17.26 -1.33 -7.41
C LEU A 188 -17.87 -0.45 -6.31
N GLU A 189 -17.04 0.37 -5.66
CA GLU A 189 -17.48 1.25 -4.58
C GLU A 189 -18.47 2.32 -5.07
N THR A 190 -18.29 2.82 -6.29
CA THR A 190 -19.06 3.95 -6.84
C THR A 190 -20.26 3.54 -7.70
N LYS A 191 -20.20 2.39 -8.39
CA LYS A 191 -21.21 1.95 -9.36
C LYS A 191 -22.01 0.72 -8.93
N VAL A 192 -21.44 -0.13 -8.08
CA VAL A 192 -22.09 -1.39 -7.68
C VAL A 192 -22.63 -1.29 -6.26
N LYS A 193 -21.77 -1.15 -5.27
CA LYS A 193 -22.18 -1.10 -3.88
C LYS A 193 -21.14 -0.43 -2.99
N LYS A 194 -21.49 0.74 -2.48
CA LYS A 194 -20.71 1.47 -1.48
C LYS A 194 -20.51 0.61 -0.22
N GLY A 195 -19.31 0.68 0.36
CA GLY A 195 -18.88 -0.05 1.54
C GLY A 195 -18.32 -1.45 1.24
N THR A 196 -18.17 -1.83 -0.03
CA THR A 196 -17.64 -3.16 -0.39
C THR A 196 -16.18 -3.28 0.04
N MET A 197 -15.36 -2.24 -0.17
CA MET A 197 -13.93 -2.30 0.15
C MET A 197 -13.65 -2.42 1.64
N VAL A 198 -14.42 -1.73 2.48
CA VAL A 198 -14.31 -1.85 3.96
C VAL A 198 -14.66 -3.26 4.43
N LYS A 199 -15.68 -3.89 3.83
CA LYS A 199 -16.06 -5.27 4.17
C LYS A 199 -15.05 -6.29 3.65
N LEU A 200 -14.46 -6.05 2.48
CA LEU A 200 -13.44 -6.90 1.91
C LEU A 200 -12.19 -6.91 2.79
N ASP A 201 -11.71 -5.73 3.17
CA ASP A 201 -10.59 -5.56 4.11
C ASP A 201 -10.85 -6.31 5.43
N LYS A 202 -12.05 -6.16 6.00
CA LYS A 202 -12.44 -6.88 7.22
C LYS A 202 -12.43 -8.40 7.02
N ALA A 203 -12.96 -8.91 5.90
CA ALA A 203 -13.00 -10.33 5.60
C ALA A 203 -11.58 -10.93 5.45
N MET A 204 -10.68 -10.21 4.78
CA MET A 204 -9.26 -10.56 4.66
C MET A 204 -8.60 -10.60 6.05
N ARG A 205 -8.74 -9.53 6.85
CA ARG A 205 -8.16 -9.46 8.20
C ARG A 205 -8.68 -10.56 9.14
N GLU A 206 -9.95 -10.92 9.05
CA GLU A 206 -10.54 -12.01 9.85
C GLU A 206 -10.27 -13.41 9.29
N LYS A 207 -9.53 -13.53 8.17
CA LYS A 207 -9.28 -14.80 7.45
C LYS A 207 -10.59 -15.53 7.09
N LYS A 208 -11.60 -14.77 6.70
CA LYS A 208 -12.92 -15.25 6.27
C LYS A 208 -13.20 -14.96 4.80
N TYR A 209 -12.21 -14.47 4.07
CA TYR A 209 -12.35 -14.25 2.63
C TYR A 209 -12.38 -15.60 1.90
N ASP A 210 -13.38 -15.75 1.05
CA ASP A 210 -13.46 -16.76 0.00
C ASP A 210 -14.18 -16.14 -1.21
N ASN A 211 -14.21 -16.83 -2.36
CA ASN A 211 -14.81 -16.29 -3.58
C ASN A 211 -16.33 -16.00 -3.45
N SER A 212 -17.03 -16.65 -2.52
CA SER A 212 -18.45 -16.38 -2.26
C SER A 212 -18.69 -15.01 -1.63
N PHE A 213 -17.65 -14.34 -1.12
CA PHE A 213 -17.72 -12.98 -0.62
C PHE A 213 -18.38 -12.04 -1.64
N TRP A 214 -18.00 -12.14 -2.91
CA TRP A 214 -18.46 -11.23 -3.96
C TRP A 214 -19.96 -11.36 -4.22
N GLU A 215 -20.47 -12.59 -4.33
CA GLU A 215 -21.90 -12.84 -4.48
C GLU A 215 -22.68 -12.41 -3.26
N LYS A 216 -22.20 -12.73 -2.05
CA LYS A 216 -22.84 -12.31 -0.79
C LYS A 216 -22.91 -10.78 -0.66
N GLN A 217 -21.88 -10.06 -1.10
CA GLN A 217 -21.87 -8.61 -1.01
C GLN A 217 -22.63 -7.93 -2.15
N THR A 218 -22.56 -8.43 -3.37
CA THR A 218 -22.98 -7.69 -4.57
C THR A 218 -24.09 -8.37 -5.38
N GLY A 219 -24.39 -9.65 -5.11
CA GLY A 219 -25.29 -10.49 -5.90
C GLY A 219 -24.67 -11.06 -7.18
N LYS A 220 -23.37 -10.82 -7.44
CA LYS A 220 -22.65 -11.32 -8.62
C LYS A 220 -21.31 -11.96 -8.23
N SER A 221 -20.87 -12.95 -9.02
CA SER A 221 -19.52 -13.50 -8.91
C SER A 221 -18.47 -12.47 -9.28
N LEU A 222 -17.21 -12.70 -8.86
CA LEU A 222 -16.09 -11.81 -9.18
C LEU A 222 -15.90 -11.63 -10.69
N ASP A 223 -15.97 -12.72 -11.45
CA ASP A 223 -15.84 -12.69 -12.92
C ASP A 223 -16.97 -11.90 -13.57
N ALA A 224 -18.22 -12.10 -13.13
CA ALA A 224 -19.36 -11.34 -13.64
C ALA A 224 -19.26 -9.84 -13.32
N LEU A 225 -18.70 -9.48 -12.16
CA LEU A 225 -18.39 -8.09 -11.81
C LEU A 225 -17.31 -7.51 -12.73
N TRP A 226 -16.25 -8.28 -12.98
CA TRP A 226 -15.17 -7.87 -13.88
C TRP A 226 -15.66 -7.66 -15.31
N ASP A 227 -16.50 -8.57 -15.83
CA ASP A 227 -17.11 -8.44 -17.15
C ASP A 227 -18.02 -7.22 -17.22
N SER A 228 -18.82 -6.96 -16.16
CA SER A 228 -19.64 -5.75 -16.08
C SER A 228 -18.79 -4.47 -16.10
N TYR A 229 -17.65 -4.48 -15.41
CA TYR A 229 -16.69 -3.38 -15.40
C TYR A 229 -16.02 -3.17 -16.76
N LYS A 230 -15.58 -4.25 -17.45
CA LYS A 230 -15.02 -4.17 -18.81
C LYS A 230 -16.04 -3.58 -19.80
N ALA A 231 -17.31 -3.94 -19.66
CA ALA A 231 -18.37 -3.40 -20.51
C ALA A 231 -18.66 -1.91 -20.24
N ASN A 232 -18.48 -1.44 -19.00
CA ASN A 232 -18.78 -0.06 -18.59
C ASN A 232 -17.70 0.52 -17.67
N PRO A 233 -16.48 0.80 -18.19
CA PRO A 233 -15.31 1.06 -17.34
C PRO A 233 -15.22 2.51 -16.82
N ALA A 234 -16.23 3.35 -17.04
CA ALA A 234 -16.20 4.74 -16.59
C ALA A 234 -16.19 4.84 -15.06
N ILE A 235 -15.28 5.65 -14.52
CA ILE A 235 -15.14 5.96 -13.08
C ILE A 235 -15.29 7.45 -12.81
#